data_AF-A0A7R9VUK8-F1
#
_entry.id   AF-A0A7R9VUK8-F1
#
_cell.length_a   1.000
_cell.length_b   1.000
_cell.length_c   1.000
_cell.angle_alpha   90.00
_cell.angle_beta   90.00
_cell.angle_gamma   90.00
#
_symmetry.space_group_name_H-M   'P 1'
#
loop_
_entity.id
_entity.type
_entity.pdbx_description
1 polymer ?
#
loop_
_entity_poly.entity_id
_entity_poly.type
_entity_poly.pdbx_seq_one_letter_code
_entity_poly.pdbx_strand_id
1 'polypeptide(L)'
;EDAYKKAEQILNCPRSDVVLERDEDVLDTWFSSGLFPFSVFGWPDETDDLEAFYPTSLLETGLDILFFWVARMVMMGLQLTDKLPFHTVYLHAMVRDKDGRKMSKSLGNVIDPLEVIRGCTLSSLQSKLDGGNLPPKEVAKAKKDQASDFPDGIPECGSDALRFGLLAYTVQGRDVNLDIKIVVGYRQFCNK
;
A
#
# COMPACT_ATOMS: atom_id res chain seq x y z
N GLU A 1 -27.55 -18.40 14.39
CA GLU A 1 -28.98 -18.83 14.41
C GLU A 1 -29.70 -18.58 13.09
N ASP A 2 -29.42 -17.47 12.39
CA ASP A 2 -30.06 -17.15 11.10
C ASP A 2 -29.88 -18.19 9.99
N ALA A 3 -28.71 -18.85 9.91
CA ALA A 3 -28.44 -19.84 8.87
C ALA A 3 -29.38 -21.06 8.97
N TYR A 4 -29.64 -21.56 10.19
CA TYR A 4 -30.55 -22.68 10.40
C TYR A 4 -32.00 -22.30 10.07
N LYS A 5 -32.45 -21.11 10.47
CA LYS A 5 -33.80 -20.62 10.12
C LYS A 5 -34.00 -20.53 8.61
N LYS A 6 -33.01 -20.02 7.87
CA LYS A 6 -33.06 -19.98 6.39
C LYS A 6 -33.05 -21.37 5.78
N ALA A 7 -32.27 -22.29 6.32
CA ALA A 7 -32.21 -23.67 5.83
C ALA A 7 -33.54 -24.42 6.02
N GLU A 8 -34.19 -24.28 7.20
CA GLU A 8 -35.52 -24.85 7.46
C GLU A 8 -36.56 -24.34 6.45
N GLN A 9 -36.51 -23.05 6.10
CA GLN A 9 -37.41 -22.45 5.10
C GLN A 9 -37.17 -22.96 3.68
N ILE A 10 -35.91 -23.14 3.27
CA ILE A 10 -35.55 -23.58 1.92
C ILE A 10 -35.80 -25.08 1.74
N LEU A 11 -35.46 -25.89 2.74
CA LEU A 11 -35.50 -27.34 2.68
C LEU A 11 -36.83 -27.92 3.19
N ASN A 12 -37.67 -27.10 3.83
CA ASN A 12 -38.97 -27.47 4.41
C ASN A 12 -38.89 -28.71 5.32
N CYS A 13 -37.86 -28.76 6.17
CA CYS A 13 -37.65 -29.81 7.16
C CYS A 13 -37.27 -29.22 8.53
N PRO A 14 -37.44 -29.97 9.63
CA PRO A 14 -37.08 -29.52 10.96
C PRO A 14 -35.55 -29.36 11.11
N ARG A 15 -35.09 -28.42 11.92
CA ARG A 15 -33.66 -28.20 12.23
C ARG A 15 -32.89 -29.46 12.62
N SER A 16 -33.53 -30.43 13.26
CA SER A 16 -32.90 -31.71 13.65
C SER A 16 -32.36 -32.49 12.45
N ASP A 17 -32.95 -32.27 11.28
CA ASP A 17 -32.68 -33.03 10.05
C ASP A 17 -31.75 -32.23 9.11
N VAL A 18 -31.33 -31.02 9.54
CA VAL A 18 -30.46 -30.13 8.76
C VAL A 18 -29.03 -30.18 9.31
N VAL A 19 -28.11 -30.64 8.46
CA VAL A 19 -26.68 -30.50 8.69
C VAL A 19 -26.20 -29.28 7.91
N LEU A 20 -25.58 -28.32 8.62
CA LEU A 20 -24.95 -27.15 8.00
C LEU A 20 -23.45 -27.24 8.16
N GLU A 21 -22.73 -26.91 7.09
CA GLU A 21 -21.29 -26.75 7.07
C GLU A 21 -20.97 -25.32 6.64
N ARG A 22 -19.93 -24.74 7.25
CA ARG A 22 -19.48 -23.41 6.89
C ARG A 22 -18.65 -23.52 5.62
N ASP A 23 -18.93 -22.64 4.67
CA ASP A 23 -18.11 -22.53 3.46
C ASP A 23 -16.63 -22.29 3.82
N GLU A 24 -15.75 -23.11 3.25
CA GLU A 24 -14.30 -23.04 3.45
C GLU A 24 -13.68 -21.89 2.64
N ASP A 25 -14.41 -21.32 1.68
CA ASP A 25 -13.95 -20.21 0.87
C ASP A 25 -13.66 -18.94 1.68
N VAL A 26 -12.76 -18.13 1.12
CA VAL A 26 -12.38 -16.83 1.66
C VAL A 26 -12.79 -15.72 0.69
N LEU A 27 -13.07 -14.54 1.24
CA LEU A 27 -13.38 -13.37 0.43
C LEU A 27 -12.11 -12.79 -0.20
N ASP A 28 -12.28 -12.19 -1.38
CA ASP A 28 -11.24 -11.38 -2.04
C ASP A 28 -10.75 -10.30 -1.08
N THR A 29 -9.43 -10.06 -1.04
CA THR A 29 -8.83 -9.00 -0.20
C THR A 29 -9.37 -7.61 -0.56
N TRP A 30 -9.79 -7.41 -1.81
CA TRP A 30 -10.42 -6.17 -2.23
C TRP A 30 -11.85 -5.99 -1.68
N PHE A 31 -12.49 -7.05 -1.21
CA PHE A 31 -13.77 -6.96 -0.53
C PHE A 31 -13.62 -6.24 0.81
N SER A 32 -12.75 -6.75 1.69
CA SER A 32 -12.51 -6.12 3.00
C SER A 32 -11.90 -4.72 2.86
N SER A 33 -10.98 -4.53 1.92
CA SER A 33 -10.35 -3.23 1.66
C SER A 33 -11.35 -2.18 1.15
N GLY A 34 -12.41 -2.60 0.45
CA GLY A 34 -13.47 -1.71 -0.01
C GLY A 34 -14.37 -1.19 1.12
N LEU A 35 -14.44 -1.91 2.24
CA LEU A 35 -15.21 -1.49 3.43
C LEU A 35 -14.46 -0.47 4.30
N PHE A 36 -13.17 -0.28 4.04
CA PHE A 36 -12.25 0.50 4.88
C PHE A 36 -12.77 1.90 5.27
N PRO A 37 -13.40 2.71 4.39
CA PRO A 37 -13.78 4.08 4.74
C PRO A 37 -14.77 4.24 5.90
N PHE A 38 -15.52 3.18 6.24
CA PHE A 38 -16.53 3.22 7.29
C PHE A 38 -16.34 2.10 8.32
N SER A 39 -15.75 0.96 7.96
CA SER A 39 -15.47 -0.12 8.90
C SER A 39 -14.47 0.27 9.99
N VAL A 40 -13.52 1.16 9.68
CA VAL A 40 -12.55 1.68 10.66
C VAL A 40 -13.20 2.51 11.77
N PHE A 41 -14.40 3.02 11.53
CA PHE A 41 -15.17 3.79 12.51
C PHE A 41 -16.17 2.92 13.28
N GLY A 42 -16.19 1.59 13.06
CA GLY A 42 -17.05 0.67 13.81
C GLY A 42 -18.32 0.24 13.09
N TRP A 43 -18.51 0.61 11.81
CA TRP A 43 -19.56 0.00 10.99
C TRP A 43 -19.41 -1.53 10.98
N PRO A 44 -20.49 -2.32 11.10
CA PRO A 44 -21.90 -1.97 10.89
C PRO A 44 -22.64 -1.35 12.08
N ASP A 45 -21.99 -1.19 13.22
CA ASP A 45 -22.63 -0.59 14.39
C ASP A 45 -22.73 0.94 14.23
N GLU A 46 -23.76 1.54 14.82
CA GLU A 46 -23.96 3.00 14.85
C GLU A 46 -23.12 3.61 15.98
N THR A 47 -21.88 3.95 15.65
CA THR A 47 -20.92 4.54 16.60
C THR A 47 -20.83 6.06 16.44
N ASP A 48 -20.45 6.75 17.51
CA ASP A 48 -20.19 8.20 17.48
C ASP A 48 -19.10 8.57 16.45
N ASP A 49 -18.07 7.73 16.29
CA ASP A 49 -17.00 7.93 15.32
C ASP A 49 -17.51 7.82 13.87
N LEU A 50 -18.42 6.88 13.60
CA LEU A 50 -19.01 6.73 12.26
C LEU A 50 -19.84 7.96 11.91
N GLU A 51 -20.60 8.50 12.85
CA GLU A 51 -21.36 9.74 12.64
C GLU A 51 -20.44 10.96 12.47
N ALA A 52 -19.37 11.06 13.28
CA ALA A 52 -18.50 12.23 13.30
C ALA A 52 -17.53 12.30 12.10
N PHE A 53 -17.04 11.16 11.61
CA PHE A 53 -15.92 11.13 10.66
C PHE A 53 -16.23 10.54 9.28
N TYR A 54 -17.43 9.96 9.08
CA TYR A 54 -17.87 9.45 7.78
C TYR A 54 -19.05 10.25 7.19
N PRO A 55 -18.94 10.74 5.94
CA PRO A 55 -17.85 10.58 4.98
C PRO A 55 -16.57 11.37 5.26
N THR A 56 -15.44 10.84 4.77
CA THR A 56 -14.13 11.50 4.87
C THR A 56 -13.95 12.61 3.83
N SER A 57 -12.97 13.49 4.04
CA SER A 57 -12.70 14.58 3.10
C SER A 57 -11.82 14.17 1.92
N LEU A 58 -10.72 13.48 2.20
CA LEU A 58 -9.66 13.20 1.24
C LEU A 58 -9.22 11.74 1.31
N LEU A 59 -9.16 11.08 0.16
CA LEU A 59 -8.42 9.84 -0.03
C LEU A 59 -7.15 10.12 -0.85
N GLU A 60 -5.99 9.92 -0.25
CA GLU A 60 -4.71 9.90 -0.97
C GLU A 60 -4.33 8.47 -1.35
N THR A 61 -3.98 8.24 -2.62
CA THR A 61 -3.44 6.94 -3.07
C THR A 61 -2.69 7.04 -4.40
N GLY A 62 -2.10 5.94 -4.84
CA GLY A 62 -1.49 5.80 -6.17
C GLY A 62 -2.54 5.53 -7.25
N LEU A 63 -2.26 5.98 -8.48
CA LEU A 63 -3.14 5.74 -9.64
C LEU A 63 -3.32 4.24 -9.96
N ASP A 64 -2.34 3.41 -9.60
CA ASP A 64 -2.29 1.98 -9.94
C ASP A 64 -3.38 1.14 -9.27
N ILE A 65 -3.99 1.61 -8.18
CA ILE A 65 -5.09 0.93 -7.49
C ILE A 65 -6.43 1.68 -7.55
N LEU A 66 -6.57 2.65 -8.45
CA LEU A 66 -7.80 3.42 -8.64
C LEU A 66 -9.03 2.52 -8.84
N PHE A 67 -8.95 1.53 -9.75
CA PHE A 67 -10.07 0.63 -10.01
C PHE A 67 -10.18 -0.53 -9.02
N PHE A 68 -9.06 -1.01 -8.50
CA PHE A 68 -9.05 -2.13 -7.57
C PHE A 68 -9.53 -1.75 -6.17
N TRP A 69 -9.25 -0.51 -5.74
CA TRP A 69 -9.55 -0.05 -4.39
C TRP A 69 -10.55 1.12 -4.35
N VAL A 70 -10.21 2.25 -4.96
CA VAL A 70 -11.03 3.48 -4.85
C VAL A 70 -12.44 3.26 -5.39
N ALA A 71 -12.56 2.66 -6.59
CA ALA A 71 -13.86 2.35 -7.17
C ALA A 71 -14.68 1.38 -6.29
N ARG A 72 -14.03 0.40 -5.64
CA ARG A 72 -14.72 -0.52 -4.74
C ARG A 72 -15.20 0.14 -3.47
N MET A 73 -14.40 1.04 -2.89
CA MET A 73 -14.84 1.87 -1.76
C MET A 73 -16.07 2.70 -2.10
N VAL A 74 -16.10 3.30 -3.30
CA VAL A 74 -17.27 4.05 -3.78
C VAL A 74 -18.49 3.14 -3.95
N MET A 75 -18.34 1.99 -4.61
CA MET A 75 -19.44 1.03 -4.79
C MET A 75 -20.00 0.54 -3.46
N MET A 76 -19.12 0.15 -2.52
CA MET A 76 -19.54 -0.36 -1.22
C MET A 76 -20.14 0.73 -0.32
N GLY A 77 -19.55 1.93 -0.30
CA GLY A 77 -20.10 3.07 0.43
C GLY A 77 -21.52 3.40 -0.01
N LEU A 78 -21.74 3.51 -1.33
CA LEU A 78 -23.08 3.73 -1.90
C LEU A 78 -24.03 2.58 -1.57
N GLN A 79 -23.59 1.32 -1.72
CA GLN A 79 -24.47 0.16 -1.54
C GLN A 79 -24.86 -0.08 -0.07
N LEU A 80 -23.95 0.18 0.87
CA LEU A 80 -24.11 -0.21 2.28
C LEU A 80 -24.49 0.96 3.20
N THR A 81 -24.19 2.20 2.79
CA THR A 81 -24.42 3.40 3.63
C THR A 81 -25.17 4.50 2.91
N ASP A 82 -25.44 4.35 1.60
CA ASP A 82 -26.04 5.37 0.73
C ASP A 82 -25.26 6.69 0.66
N LYS A 83 -23.96 6.64 0.98
CA LYS A 83 -23.06 7.80 1.00
C LYS A 83 -21.81 7.53 0.17
N LEU A 84 -21.30 8.58 -0.49
CA LEU A 84 -19.96 8.52 -1.05
C LEU A 84 -18.93 8.54 0.10
N PRO A 85 -17.91 7.68 0.09
CA PRO A 85 -16.99 7.55 1.22
C PRO A 85 -16.02 8.72 1.42
N PHE A 86 -15.76 9.47 0.35
CA PHE A 86 -14.88 10.64 0.33
C PHE A 86 -15.34 11.64 -0.73
N HIS A 87 -15.09 12.94 -0.50
CA HIS A 87 -15.43 13.97 -1.50
C HIS A 87 -14.29 14.24 -2.50
N THR A 88 -13.03 14.00 -2.14
CA THR A 88 -11.87 14.23 -3.01
C THR A 88 -10.91 13.04 -3.00
N VAL A 89 -10.41 12.69 -4.18
CA VAL A 89 -9.34 11.69 -4.35
C VAL A 89 -8.10 12.41 -4.88
N TYR A 90 -7.01 12.33 -4.14
CA TYR A 90 -5.70 12.82 -4.57
C TYR A 90 -4.84 11.64 -5.02
N LEU A 91 -4.46 11.64 -6.29
CA LEU A 91 -3.64 10.58 -6.89
C LEU A 91 -2.20 11.06 -6.97
N HIS A 92 -1.35 10.56 -6.06
CA HIS A 92 0.07 10.92 -6.04
C HIS A 92 0.85 10.18 -7.14
N ALA A 93 2.03 10.74 -7.44
CA ALA A 93 2.95 10.18 -8.41
C ALA A 93 3.53 8.84 -7.95
N MET A 94 3.81 7.93 -8.89
CA MET A 94 4.44 6.65 -8.57
C MET A 94 5.96 6.80 -8.46
N VAL A 95 6.52 6.29 -7.37
CA VAL A 95 7.97 6.26 -7.17
C VAL A 95 8.60 5.17 -8.04
N ARG A 96 9.64 5.56 -8.78
CA ARG A 96 10.45 4.74 -9.69
C ARG A 96 11.91 4.83 -9.30
N ASP A 97 12.70 3.86 -9.75
CA ASP A 97 14.14 4.00 -9.62
C ASP A 97 14.67 5.18 -10.47
N LYS A 98 15.94 5.53 -10.27
CA LYS A 98 16.59 6.64 -10.99
C LYS A 98 16.56 6.48 -12.52
N ASP A 99 16.42 5.25 -13.02
CA ASP A 99 16.39 4.92 -14.46
C ASP A 99 14.95 4.90 -15.00
N GLY A 100 13.94 5.20 -14.17
CA GLY A 100 12.52 5.24 -14.54
C GLY A 100 11.83 3.88 -14.57
N ARG A 101 12.45 2.82 -14.03
CA ARG A 101 11.78 1.52 -13.86
C ARG A 101 10.91 1.55 -12.62
N LYS A 102 9.76 0.87 -12.67
CA LYS A 102 8.92 0.67 -11.49
C LYS A 102 9.76 -0.01 -10.40
N MET A 103 9.74 0.51 -9.18
CA MET A 103 10.34 -0.20 -8.05
C MET A 103 9.53 -1.47 -7.78
N SER A 104 10.17 -2.63 -7.85
CA SER A 104 9.50 -3.89 -7.55
C SER A 104 10.47 -4.93 -7.00
N LYS A 105 9.97 -5.77 -6.10
CA LYS A 105 10.75 -6.90 -5.55
C LYS A 105 11.29 -7.81 -6.65
N SER A 106 10.56 -7.98 -7.75
CA SER A 106 10.97 -8.82 -8.89
C SER A 106 12.16 -8.27 -9.67
N LEU A 107 12.40 -6.96 -9.65
CA LEU A 107 13.52 -6.30 -10.33
C LEU A 107 14.72 -6.05 -9.41
N GLY A 108 14.56 -6.25 -8.09
CA GLY A 108 15.63 -6.02 -7.11
C GLY A 108 16.05 -4.56 -6.96
N ASN A 109 15.27 -3.62 -7.50
CA ASN A 109 15.52 -2.17 -7.48
C ASN A 109 14.74 -1.43 -6.37
N VAL A 110 14.24 -2.17 -5.37
CA VAL A 110 13.55 -1.58 -4.21
C VAL A 110 14.60 -1.07 -3.24
N ILE A 111 14.43 0.18 -2.80
CA ILE A 111 15.17 0.76 -1.68
C ILE A 111 14.24 0.83 -0.48
N ASP A 112 14.69 0.30 0.66
CA ASP A 112 13.95 0.39 1.90
C ASP A 112 14.05 1.83 2.44
N PRO A 113 12.94 2.54 2.71
CA PRO A 113 13.01 3.90 3.26
C PRO A 113 13.77 3.96 4.58
N LEU A 114 13.79 2.88 5.37
CA LEU A 114 14.58 2.83 6.61
C LEU A 114 16.09 2.82 6.37
N GLU A 115 16.54 2.26 5.25
CA GLU A 115 17.96 2.30 4.84
C GLU A 115 18.38 3.71 4.43
N VAL A 116 17.47 4.48 3.84
CA VAL A 116 17.72 5.90 3.56
C VAL A 116 17.74 6.72 4.85
N ILE A 117 16.81 6.46 5.76
CA ILE A 117 16.70 7.18 7.03
C ILE A 117 17.92 6.93 7.92
N ARG A 118 18.29 5.66 8.12
CA ARG A 118 19.32 5.24 9.09
C ARG A 118 20.69 4.97 8.49
N GLY A 119 20.79 4.97 7.16
CA GLY A 119 21.96 4.50 6.43
C GLY A 119 22.08 2.97 6.43
N CYS A 120 22.83 2.45 5.47
CA CYS A 120 23.18 1.04 5.39
C CYS A 120 24.48 0.84 4.59
N THR A 121 25.16 -0.28 4.82
CA THR A 121 26.34 -0.66 4.04
C THR A 121 25.94 -1.36 2.75
N LEU A 122 26.81 -1.33 1.73
CA LEU A 122 26.61 -2.09 0.48
C LEU A 122 26.39 -3.58 0.75
N SER A 123 27.12 -4.16 1.71
CA SER A 123 26.94 -5.58 2.08
C SER A 123 25.53 -5.88 2.60
N SER A 124 24.96 -4.97 3.40
CA SER A 124 23.58 -5.11 3.91
C SER A 124 22.54 -5.01 2.79
N LEU A 125 22.75 -4.13 1.80
CA LEU A 125 21.88 -4.01 0.63
C LEU A 125 21.89 -5.31 -0.20
N GLN A 126 23.09 -5.85 -0.43
CA GLN A 126 23.28 -7.03 -1.26
C GLN A 126 22.79 -8.31 -0.57
N SER A 127 22.91 -8.44 0.76
CA SER A 127 22.43 -9.62 1.48
C SER A 127 20.90 -9.77 1.41
N LYS A 128 20.16 -8.66 1.32
CA LYS A 128 18.70 -8.70 1.14
C LYS A 128 18.30 -9.24 -0.23
N LEU A 129 19.10 -8.99 -1.27
CA LEU A 129 18.86 -9.55 -2.60
C LEU A 129 19.03 -11.08 -2.60
N ASP A 130 19.99 -11.59 -1.82
CA ASP A 130 20.25 -13.04 -1.71
C ASP A 130 19.11 -13.79 -1.00
N GLY A 131 18.41 -13.14 -0.07
CA GLY A 131 17.22 -13.69 0.59
C GLY A 131 15.92 -13.56 -0.22
N GLY A 132 15.96 -12.90 -1.37
CA GLY A 132 14.79 -12.63 -2.19
C GLY A 132 14.45 -13.75 -3.17
N ASN A 133 13.18 -13.85 -3.55
CA ASN A 133 12.73 -14.76 -4.62
C ASN A 133 12.92 -14.11 -6.00
N LEU A 134 14.18 -13.87 -6.40
CA LEU A 134 14.53 -13.25 -7.67
C LEU A 134 15.28 -14.24 -8.57
N PRO A 135 15.12 -14.16 -9.90
CA PRO A 135 15.97 -14.90 -10.83
C PRO A 135 17.46 -14.53 -10.62
N PRO A 136 18.40 -15.50 -10.68
CA PRO A 136 19.82 -15.24 -10.45
C PRO A 136 20.42 -14.13 -11.33
N LYS A 137 19.90 -13.99 -12.55
CA LYS A 137 20.28 -12.92 -13.49
C LYS A 137 19.91 -11.52 -12.97
N GLU A 138 18.71 -11.38 -12.40
CA GLU A 138 18.25 -10.10 -11.83
C GLU A 138 19.01 -9.78 -10.54
N VAL A 139 19.33 -10.79 -9.72
CA VAL A 139 20.19 -10.59 -8.53
C VAL A 139 21.57 -10.05 -8.94
N ALA A 140 22.22 -10.68 -9.92
CA ALA A 140 23.53 -10.24 -10.39
C ALA A 140 23.50 -8.81 -10.95
N LYS A 141 22.44 -8.47 -11.70
CA LYS A 141 22.22 -7.12 -12.21
C LYS A 141 22.00 -6.11 -11.08
N ALA A 142 21.09 -6.41 -10.15
CA ALA A 142 20.77 -5.53 -9.02
C ALA A 142 22.00 -5.29 -8.12
N LYS A 143 22.81 -6.32 -7.85
CA LYS A 143 24.07 -6.16 -7.11
C LYS A 143 25.07 -5.24 -7.82
N LYS A 144 25.17 -5.34 -9.15
CA LYS A 144 26.01 -4.46 -9.97
C LYS A 144 25.50 -3.02 -9.93
N ASP A 145 24.20 -2.82 -10.10
CA ASP A 145 23.55 -1.50 -10.06
C ASP A 145 23.78 -0.87 -8.66
N GLN A 146 23.54 -1.62 -7.57
CA GLN A 146 23.81 -1.16 -6.20
C GLN A 146 25.27 -0.80 -5.95
N ALA A 147 26.23 -1.58 -6.45
CA ALA A 147 27.66 -1.27 -6.28
C ALA A 147 28.09 -0.02 -7.06
N SER A 148 27.44 0.26 -8.20
CA SER A 148 27.65 1.47 -8.99
C SER A 148 27.04 2.70 -8.31
N ASP A 149 25.83 2.55 -7.78
CA ASP A 149 25.06 3.67 -7.22
C ASP A 149 25.49 4.01 -5.79
N PHE A 150 25.78 2.99 -5.00
CA PHE A 150 26.07 3.06 -3.56
C PHE A 150 27.36 2.29 -3.22
N PRO A 151 28.53 2.70 -3.75
CA PRO A 151 29.79 1.98 -3.53
C PRO A 151 30.13 1.81 -2.04
N ASP A 152 29.86 2.84 -1.23
CA ASP A 152 30.07 2.83 0.22
C ASP A 152 28.79 2.51 1.02
N GLY A 153 27.69 2.18 0.33
CA GLY A 153 26.35 2.07 0.89
C GLY A 153 25.54 3.37 0.83
N ILE A 154 24.39 3.38 1.48
CA ILE A 154 23.52 4.56 1.57
C ILE A 154 23.88 5.30 2.87
N PRO A 155 24.31 6.58 2.80
CA PRO A 155 24.59 7.36 3.99
C PRO A 155 23.28 7.70 4.73
N GLU A 156 23.38 7.87 6.04
CA GLU A 156 22.26 8.30 6.87
C GLU A 156 21.73 9.67 6.42
N CYS A 157 20.44 9.73 6.10
CA CYS A 157 19.78 10.94 5.64
C CYS A 157 18.84 11.56 6.70
N GLY A 158 18.21 10.73 7.53
CA GLY A 158 17.14 11.13 8.45
C GLY A 158 15.76 11.22 7.78
N SER A 159 14.71 11.21 8.62
CA SER A 159 13.31 11.19 8.16
C SER A 159 12.89 12.49 7.45
N ASP A 160 13.34 13.64 7.95
CA ASP A 160 12.91 14.94 7.41
C ASP A 160 13.46 15.18 6.00
N ALA A 161 14.73 14.83 5.77
CA ALA A 161 15.34 14.93 4.46
C ALA A 161 14.69 13.99 3.43
N LEU A 162 14.31 12.76 3.86
CA LEU A 162 13.53 11.85 3.00
C LEU A 162 12.17 12.45 2.63
N ARG A 163 11.42 12.95 3.62
CA ARG A 163 10.11 13.57 3.39
C ARG A 163 10.21 14.79 2.49
N PHE A 164 11.16 15.67 2.77
CA PHE A 164 11.40 16.88 1.99
C PHE A 164 11.80 16.54 0.55
N GLY A 165 12.69 15.56 0.38
CA GLY A 165 13.08 15.08 -0.94
C GLY A 165 11.87 14.58 -1.74
N LEU A 166 11.05 13.70 -1.16
CA LEU A 166 9.85 13.18 -1.82
C LEU A 166 8.86 14.30 -2.20
N LEU A 167 8.65 15.29 -1.32
CA LEU A 167 7.80 16.45 -1.60
C LEU A 167 8.37 17.33 -2.71
N ALA A 168 9.69 17.53 -2.77
CA ALA A 168 10.31 18.29 -3.86
C ALA A 168 10.18 17.57 -5.21
N TYR A 169 10.15 16.23 -5.20
CA TYR A 169 9.97 15.42 -6.40
C TYR A 169 8.53 15.42 -6.95
N THR A 170 7.49 15.65 -6.13
CA THR A 170 6.09 15.59 -6.61
C THR A 170 5.76 16.66 -7.66
N VAL A 171 6.61 17.69 -7.80
CA VAL A 171 6.51 18.69 -8.87
C VAL A 171 6.72 18.07 -10.28
N GLN A 172 7.34 16.89 -10.39
CA GLN A 172 7.78 16.31 -11.66
C GLN A 172 6.68 15.58 -12.47
N GLY A 173 5.44 15.50 -11.96
CA GLY A 173 4.30 14.95 -12.69
C GLY A 173 3.82 13.60 -12.16
N ARG A 174 3.48 12.65 -13.05
CA ARG A 174 2.83 11.37 -12.67
C ARG A 174 3.78 10.31 -12.13
N ASP A 175 5.07 10.44 -12.42
CA ASP A 175 6.10 9.49 -12.05
C ASP A 175 7.27 10.26 -11.42
N VAL A 176 7.86 9.68 -10.37
CA VAL A 176 9.02 10.24 -9.67
C VAL A 176 10.20 9.29 -9.86
N ASN A 177 11.19 9.70 -10.64
CA ASN A 177 12.45 8.96 -10.76
C ASN A 177 13.34 9.33 -9.58
N LEU A 178 13.30 8.49 -8.54
CA LEU A 178 13.94 8.77 -7.27
C LEU A 178 15.45 8.47 -7.35
N ASP A 179 16.26 9.51 -7.20
CA ASP A 179 17.70 9.37 -6.98
C ASP A 179 17.99 9.59 -5.48
N ILE A 180 18.41 8.53 -4.80
CA ILE A 180 18.75 8.58 -3.38
C ILE A 180 19.88 9.57 -3.09
N LYS A 181 20.80 9.81 -4.03
CA LYS A 181 21.86 10.82 -3.85
C LYS A 181 21.28 12.23 -3.73
N ILE A 182 20.22 12.54 -4.48
CA ILE A 182 19.50 13.81 -4.40
C ILE A 182 18.79 13.91 -3.04
N VAL A 183 18.12 12.83 -2.60
CA VAL A 183 17.48 12.77 -1.28
C VAL A 183 18.47 13.03 -0.15
N VAL A 184 19.64 12.38 -0.18
CA VAL A 184 20.74 12.62 0.76
C VAL A 184 21.24 14.07 0.70
N GLY A 185 21.28 14.68 -0.49
CA GLY A 185 21.60 16.09 -0.66
C GLY A 185 20.70 17.03 0.15
N TYR A 186 19.41 16.71 0.27
CA TYR A 186 18.47 17.52 1.08
C TYR A 186 18.76 17.50 2.57
N ARG A 187 19.56 16.55 3.09
CA ARG A 187 20.04 16.61 4.47
C ARG A 187 20.80 17.91 4.73
N GLN A 188 21.57 18.41 3.75
CA GLN A 188 22.30 19.68 3.89
C GLN A 188 21.35 20.87 3.99
N PHE A 189 20.20 20.81 3.30
CA PHE A 189 19.16 21.82 3.44
C PHE A 189 18.50 21.77 4.82
N CYS A 190 18.16 20.58 5.31
CA CYS A 190 17.55 20.42 6.64
C CYS A 190 18.50 20.76 7.80
N ASN A 191 19.82 20.67 7.59
CA ASN A 191 20.84 21.03 8.58
C ASN A 191 21.13 22.53 8.66
N LYS A 192 20.65 23.33 7.71
CA LYS A 192 20.92 24.77 7.61
C LYS A 192 19.82 25.59 8.27
#